data_AF-A0A933SE91-F1
#
_entry.id   AF-A0A933SE91-F1
#
_cell.length_a   1.000
_cell.length_b   1.000
_cell.length_c   1.000
_cell.angle_alpha   90.00
_cell.angle_beta   90.00
_cell.angle_gamma   90.00
#
_symmetry.space_group_name_H-M   'P 1'
#
loop_
_entity.id
_entity.type
_entity.pdbx_description
1 polymer ?
#
loop_
_entity_poly.entity_id
_entity_poly.type
_entity_poly.pdbx_seq_one_letter_code
_entity_poly.pdbx_strand_id
1 'polypeptide(L)'
;MVPPDHKCHRIHGHSFRVDVTIAGEIDPKMGWLVDFGEIAARVEPILRTELDHRLLNDVPGLENPTSELLSVWLWNRLKDVVPHLDAITVHETCTARCTYRGN
;
A
#
# COMPACT_ATOMS: atom_id res chain seq x y z
N MET A 1 -0.66 13.39 14.33
CA MET A 1 -0.71 12.36 15.39
C MET A 1 -1.96 12.54 16.22
N VAL A 2 -2.56 11.43 16.69
CA VAL A 2 -3.76 11.46 17.55
C VAL A 2 -3.43 11.96 18.97
N PRO A 3 -4.42 12.48 19.72
CA PRO A 3 -4.24 12.91 21.11
C PRO A 3 -3.70 11.80 22.04
N PRO A 4 -3.02 12.15 23.16
CA PRO A 4 -2.39 11.16 24.06
C PRO A 4 -3.35 10.14 24.69
N ASP A 5 -4.61 10.52 24.90
CA ASP A 5 -5.66 9.68 25.48
C ASP A 5 -6.37 8.79 24.45
N HIS A 6 -6.11 9.00 23.15
CA HIS A 6 -6.69 8.19 22.09
C HIS A 6 -6.06 6.80 22.03
N LYS A 7 -6.87 5.74 21.87
CA LYS A 7 -6.39 4.34 21.90
C LYS A 7 -5.24 4.05 20.92
N CYS A 8 -5.22 4.70 19.75
CA CYS A 8 -4.18 4.52 18.72
C CYS A 8 -2.87 5.25 19.03
N HIS A 9 -2.79 6.03 20.12
CA HIS A 9 -1.54 6.63 20.59
C HIS A 9 -0.61 5.57 21.21
N ARG A 10 -1.17 4.48 21.74
CA ARG A 10 -0.40 3.36 22.31
C ARG A 10 0.28 2.57 21.19
N ILE A 11 1.42 1.95 21.49
CA ILE A 11 2.04 0.97 20.60
C ILE A 11 1.06 -0.18 20.37
N HIS A 12 0.75 -0.43 19.10
CA HIS A 12 -0.09 -1.52 18.63
C HIS A 12 0.31 -1.84 17.18
N GLY A 13 -0.30 -2.87 16.60
CA GLY A 13 -0.06 -3.25 15.21
C GLY A 13 -1.27 -3.95 14.62
N HIS A 14 -1.20 -4.19 13.31
CA HIS A 14 -2.28 -4.81 12.55
C HIS A 14 -1.73 -5.77 11.49
N SER A 15 -2.57 -6.73 11.09
CA SER A 15 -2.35 -7.50 9.86
C SER A 15 -2.84 -6.66 8.68
N PHE A 16 -2.04 -5.68 8.26
CA PHE A 16 -2.35 -4.83 7.13
C PHE A 16 -2.54 -5.66 5.85
N ARG A 17 -3.52 -5.28 5.04
CA ARG A 17 -3.68 -5.77 3.66
C ARG A 17 -3.55 -4.60 2.70
N VAL A 18 -2.84 -4.81 1.59
CA VAL A 18 -2.69 -3.82 0.52
C VAL A 18 -3.27 -4.40 -0.76
N ASP A 19 -4.23 -3.69 -1.36
CA ASP A 19 -4.68 -3.96 -2.73
C ASP A 19 -3.96 -2.99 -3.68
N VAL A 20 -3.26 -3.54 -4.67
CA VAL A 20 -2.66 -2.79 -5.78
C VAL A 20 -3.59 -2.89 -6.98
N THR A 21 -4.21 -1.78 -7.35
CA THR A 21 -5.18 -1.71 -8.46
C THR A 21 -4.48 -1.19 -9.70
N ILE A 22 -4.65 -1.88 -10.83
CA ILE A 22 -4.22 -1.42 -12.15
C ILE A 22 -5.43 -1.15 -13.04
N ALA A 23 -5.32 -0.20 -13.96
CA ALA A 23 -6.35 0.11 -14.94
C ALA A 23 -5.76 0.41 -16.32
N GLY A 24 -6.39 -0.13 -17.36
CA GLY A 24 -5.91 -0.04 -18.73
C GLY A 24 -6.72 -0.91 -19.68
N GLU A 25 -6.31 -0.94 -20.94
CA GLU A 25 -6.95 -1.76 -21.97
C GLU A 25 -6.50 -3.22 -21.91
N ILE A 26 -7.43 -4.15 -22.15
CA ILE A 26 -7.11 -5.57 -22.23
C ILE A 26 -6.34 -5.84 -23.52
N ASP A 27 -5.22 -6.57 -23.43
CA ASP A 27 -4.50 -7.02 -24.62
C ASP A 27 -5.40 -7.97 -25.45
N PRO A 28 -5.70 -7.67 -26.73
CA PRO A 28 -6.66 -8.42 -27.52
C PRO A 28 -6.17 -9.83 -27.90
N LYS A 29 -4.87 -10.11 -27.77
CA LYS A 29 -4.28 -11.43 -28.04
C LYS A 29 -4.18 -12.26 -26.77
N MET A 30 -3.80 -11.66 -25.65
CA MET A 30 -3.58 -12.35 -24.39
C MET A 30 -4.84 -12.48 -23.53
N GLY A 31 -5.79 -11.55 -23.67
CA GLY A 31 -7.05 -11.56 -22.91
C GLY A 31 -6.95 -11.03 -21.47
N TRP A 32 -5.84 -10.38 -21.12
CA TRP A 32 -5.62 -9.70 -19.83
C TRP A 32 -4.82 -8.40 -20.02
N LEU A 33 -4.77 -7.55 -18.99
CA LEU A 33 -4.03 -6.28 -19.01
C LEU A 33 -2.54 -6.49 -18.67
N VAL A 34 -2.23 -7.04 -17.49
CA VAL A 34 -0.87 -7.38 -17.05
C VAL A 34 -0.92 -8.72 -16.29
N ASP A 35 0.15 -9.50 -16.37
CA ASP A 35 0.32 -10.73 -15.60
C ASP A 35 0.46 -10.43 -14.10
N PHE A 36 -0.32 -11.12 -13.25
CA PHE A 36 -0.26 -10.92 -11.80
C PHE A 36 1.11 -11.24 -11.19
N GLY A 37 1.86 -12.20 -11.76
CA GLY A 37 3.21 -12.53 -11.35
C GLY A 37 4.20 -11.39 -11.59
N GLU A 38 4.00 -10.61 -12.67
CA GLU A 38 4.80 -9.41 -12.92
C GLU A 38 4.52 -8.33 -11.86
N ILE A 39 3.24 -8.11 -11.53
CA ILE A 39 2.85 -7.16 -10.48
C ILE A 39 3.45 -7.60 -9.13
N ALA A 40 3.30 -8.87 -8.77
CA ALA A 40 3.84 -9.42 -7.53
C ALA A 40 5.36 -9.27 -7.44
N ALA A 41 6.09 -9.55 -8.52
CA ALA A 41 7.55 -9.42 -8.57
C ALA A 41 8.03 -7.97 -8.34
N ARG A 42 7.20 -6.97 -8.68
CA ARG A 42 7.51 -5.54 -8.46
C ARG A 42 7.08 -5.05 -7.07
N VAL A 43 5.97 -5.56 -6.53
CA VAL A 43 5.37 -5.10 -5.27
C VAL A 43 5.96 -5.82 -4.05
N GLU A 44 6.08 -7.15 -4.09
CA GLU A 44 6.48 -7.95 -2.93
C GLU A 44 7.83 -7.58 -2.34
N PRO A 45 8.89 -7.28 -3.13
CA PRO A 45 10.17 -6.89 -2.55
C PRO A 45 10.05 -5.65 -1.65
N ILE A 46 9.30 -4.63 -2.07
CA ILE A 46 9.10 -3.39 -1.29
C ILE A 46 8.37 -3.72 0.02
N LEU A 47 7.26 -4.48 -0.06
CA LEU A 47 6.51 -4.86 1.14
C LEU A 47 7.36 -5.66 2.13
N ARG A 48 8.07 -6.70 1.66
CA ARG A 48 8.88 -7.60 2.51
C ARG A 48 10.09 -6.91 3.12
N THR A 49 10.74 -6.03 2.37
CA THR A 49 11.99 -5.41 2.81
C THR A 49 11.79 -4.14 3.61
N GLU A 50 10.71 -3.39 3.39
CA GLU A 50 10.51 -2.09 4.05
C GLU A 50 9.42 -2.11 5.13
N LEU A 51 8.40 -2.99 5.04
CA LEU A 51 7.20 -2.90 5.89
C LEU A 51 6.91 -4.16 6.71
N ASP A 52 7.08 -5.35 6.14
CA ASP A 52 6.71 -6.61 6.80
C ASP A 52 7.54 -6.85 8.08
N HIS A 53 6.87 -7.27 9.15
CA HIS A 53 7.45 -7.51 10.47
C HIS A 53 8.29 -6.32 11.02
N ARG A 54 7.87 -5.09 10.78
CA ARG A 54 8.56 -3.87 11.25
C ARG A 54 7.65 -2.93 12.03
N LEU A 55 8.28 -2.08 12.85
CA LEU A 55 7.63 -0.91 13.43
C LEU A 55 7.58 0.19 12.36
N LEU A 56 6.37 0.52 11.88
CA LEU A 56 6.20 1.47 10.78
C LEU A 56 6.74 2.87 11.08
N ASN A 57 6.70 3.30 12.35
CA ASN A 57 7.23 4.60 12.77
C ASN A 57 8.73 4.77 12.52
N ASP A 58 9.49 3.67 12.41
CA ASP A 58 10.93 3.69 12.13
C ASP A 58 11.25 3.70 10.62
N VAL A 59 10.23 3.53 9.78
CA VAL A 59 10.39 3.53 8.32
C VAL A 59 10.40 4.99 7.84
N PRO A 60 11.44 5.44 7.12
CA PRO A 60 11.52 6.83 6.67
C PRO A 60 10.29 7.27 5.85
N GLY A 61 9.66 8.37 6.28
CA GLY A 61 8.44 8.90 5.70
C GLY A 61 7.14 8.30 6.26
N LEU A 62 7.22 7.43 7.27
CA LEU A 62 6.08 6.84 8.00
C LEU A 62 6.13 7.13 9.51
N GLU A 63 6.74 8.24 9.91
CA GLU A 63 6.84 8.64 11.32
C GLU A 63 5.44 8.77 11.98
N ASN A 64 4.42 9.08 11.18
CA ASN A 64 3.00 9.04 11.53
C ASN A 64 2.23 8.06 10.59
N PRO A 65 2.24 6.75 10.85
CA PRO A 65 1.84 5.72 9.90
C PRO A 65 0.32 5.48 9.87
N THR A 66 -0.46 6.53 9.60
CA THR A 66 -1.90 6.41 9.33
C THR A 66 -2.15 5.68 8.01
N SER A 67 -3.32 5.06 7.84
CA SER A 67 -3.72 4.39 6.59
C SER A 67 -3.58 5.28 5.35
N GLU A 68 -3.92 6.57 5.47
CA GLU A 68 -3.82 7.58 4.43
C GLU A 68 -2.36 7.80 4.00
N LEU A 69 -1.49 8.14 4.95
CA LEU A 69 -0.06 8.35 4.69
C LEU A 69 0.65 7.08 4.20
N LEU A 70 0.28 5.91 4.71
CA LEU A 70 0.80 4.63 4.24
C LEU A 70 0.42 4.37 2.78
N SER A 71 -0.82 4.67 2.38
CA SER A 71 -1.26 4.51 0.98
C SER A 71 -0.50 5.44 0.02
N VAL A 72 -0.24 6.70 0.42
CA VAL A 72 0.57 7.66 -0.35
C VAL A 72 2.04 7.23 -0.42
N TRP A 73 2.58 6.75 0.70
CA TRP A 73 3.96 6.27 0.79
C TRP A 73 4.20 5.07 -0.14
N LEU A 74 3.26 4.13 -0.18
CA LEU A 74 3.27 2.98 -1.07
C LEU A 74 3.14 3.42 -2.53
N TRP A 75 2.19 4.32 -2.82
CA TRP A 75 2.03 4.89 -4.17
C TRP A 75 3.32 5.46 -4.72
N ASN A 76 4.03 6.28 -3.93
CA ASN A 76 5.27 6.92 -4.38
C ASN A 76 6.38 5.93 -4.71
N ARG A 77 6.38 4.73 -4.12
CA ARG A 77 7.34 3.65 -4.42
C ARG A 77 6.90 2.78 -5.57
N LEU A 78 5.59 2.64 -5.78
CA LEU A 78 5.01 1.73 -6.75
C LEU A 78 4.73 2.39 -8.10
N LYS A 79 4.44 3.69 -8.17
CA LYS A 79 4.01 4.40 -9.39
C LYS A 79 4.97 4.28 -10.57
N ASP A 80 6.28 4.23 -10.31
CA ASP A 80 7.32 4.20 -11.35
C ASP A 80 7.74 2.77 -11.71
N VAL A 81 7.32 1.77 -10.93
CA VAL A 81 7.72 0.36 -11.12
C VAL A 81 6.56 -0.55 -11.47
N VAL A 82 5.32 -0.24 -11.05
CA VAL A 82 4.11 -1.00 -11.37
C VAL A 82 3.45 -0.36 -12.60
N PRO A 83 3.39 -1.06 -13.73
CA PRO A 83 2.71 -0.54 -14.92
C PRO A 83 1.21 -0.39 -14.66
N HIS A 84 0.59 0.64 -15.25
CA HIS A 84 -0.86 0.88 -15.19
C HIS A 84 -1.41 1.10 -13.77
N LEU A 85 -0.60 1.53 -12.80
CA LEU A 85 -1.07 1.76 -11.43
C LEU A 85 -2.20 2.81 -11.40
N ASP A 86 -3.33 2.43 -10.80
CA ASP A 86 -4.55 3.25 -10.71
C ASP A 86 -4.91 3.60 -9.26
N ALA A 87 -4.73 2.66 -8.34
CA ALA A 87 -5.00 2.90 -6.92
C ALA A 87 -4.19 2.00 -5.99
N ILE A 88 -3.87 2.53 -4.81
CA ILE A 88 -3.38 1.75 -3.67
C ILE A 88 -4.44 1.80 -2.58
N THR A 89 -4.93 0.65 -2.12
CA THR A 89 -5.84 0.55 -0.98
C THR A 89 -5.15 -0.14 0.19
N VAL A 90 -5.08 0.55 1.33
CA VAL A 90 -4.56 0.02 2.59
C VAL A 90 -5.72 -0.30 3.50
N HIS A 91 -5.81 -1.56 3.95
CA HIS A 91 -6.75 -2.01 4.97
C HIS A 91 -5.99 -2.14 6.28
N GLU A 92 -6.30 -1.30 7.25
CA GLU A 92 -5.76 -1.40 8.62
C GLU A 92 -6.43 -2.52 9.39
N THR A 93 -7.72 -2.73 9.18
CA THR A 93 -8.50 -3.83 9.77
C THR A 93 -9.43 -4.43 8.72
N CYS A 94 -10.15 -5.49 9.07
CA CYS A 94 -11.13 -6.12 8.17
C CYS A 94 -12.26 -5.17 7.72
N THR A 95 -12.52 -4.08 8.47
CA THR A 95 -13.67 -3.19 8.25
C THR A 95 -13.28 -1.74 7.97
N ALA A 96 -11.99 -1.40 7.99
CA ALA A 96 -11.50 -0.04 7.78
C ALA A 96 -10.35 -0.01 6.76
N ARG A 97 -10.46 0.88 5.77
CA ARG A 97 -9.49 1.04 4.68
C ARG A 97 -9.41 2.47 4.17
N CYS A 98 -8.28 2.81 3.56
CA CYS A 98 -8.06 4.04 2.80
C CYS A 98 -7.61 3.69 1.37
N THR A 99 -8.10 4.43 0.37
CA THR A 99 -7.69 4.27 -1.03
C THR A 99 -7.11 5.60 -1.54
N TYR A 100 -5.91 5.54 -2.12
CA TYR A 100 -5.24 6.67 -2.76
C TYR A 100 -5.06 6.42 -4.27
N ARG A 101 -5.31 7.44 -5.09
CA ARG A 101 -5.35 7.39 -6.57
C ARG A 101 -4.36 8.33 -7.25
N GLY A 102 -3.40 8.90 -6.50
CA GLY A 102 -2.36 9.76 -7.07
C GLY A 102 -2.74 11.24 -7.24
N ASN A 103 -3.85 11.69 -6.66
CA ASN A 103 -4.37 13.06 -6.75
C ASN A 103 -4.60 13.74 -5.40
#